data_AF-A0A8T7JUM8-F1
#
_entry.id   AF-A0A8T7JUM8-F1
#
_cell.length_a   1.000
_cell.length_b   1.000
_cell.length_c   1.000
_cell.angle_alpha   90.00
_cell.angle_beta   90.00
_cell.angle_gamma   90.00
#
_symmetry.space_group_name_H-M   'P 1'
#
loop_
_entity.id
_entity.type
_entity.pdbx_description
1 polymer ?
#
loop_
_entity_poly.entity_id
_entity_poly.type
_entity_poly.pdbx_seq_one_letter_code
_entity_poly.pdbx_strand_id
1 'polypeptide(L)'
;MEANPIPQTGAPAPKSNRNIIIGVVAALILCCCCLVTGVGGYYGYQAYVAAQQAVEDIQNFEIPEIPTDVPFVDPSGTPIVPEFDTSGEIPAGGLADEETRLIAWASVQIVGIMSGCNAPTVEGTTIAVLTQPDANGNWVEEWNVNCGDGSFKAYTVNYTNENGVINVTVDTP
;
A
#
# COMPACT_ATOMS: atom_id res chain seq x y z
N MET A 1 -7.21 17.27 82.18
CA MET A 1 -6.41 16.12 81.75
C MET A 1 -6.17 16.31 80.26
N GLU A 2 -4.99 16.82 79.93
CA GLU A 2 -4.48 16.96 78.57
C GLU A 2 -4.26 15.57 77.97
N ALA A 3 -4.72 15.38 76.73
CA ALA A 3 -4.34 14.23 75.91
C ALA A 3 -3.64 14.75 74.65
N ASN A 4 -2.37 14.36 74.57
CA ASN A 4 -1.30 14.72 73.65
C ASN A 4 -1.61 14.31 72.18
N PRO A 5 -1.24 15.09 71.15
CA PRO A 5 -1.37 14.64 69.75
C PRO A 5 -0.35 13.55 69.43
N ILE A 6 -0.83 12.46 68.80
CA ILE A 6 -0.01 11.36 68.29
C ILE A 6 0.82 11.88 67.11
N PRO A 7 2.13 11.59 67.01
CA PRO A 7 2.90 11.94 65.83
C PRO A 7 2.44 11.06 64.66
N GLN A 8 1.88 11.67 63.62
CA GLN A 8 1.71 10.98 62.34
C GLN A 8 3.11 10.71 61.78
N THR A 9 3.58 9.48 61.94
CA THR A 9 4.76 8.97 61.26
C THR A 9 4.50 9.08 59.76
N GLY A 10 5.13 10.07 59.12
CA GLY A 10 5.09 10.25 57.68
C GLY A 10 5.59 8.98 57.01
N ALA A 11 4.69 8.25 56.35
CA ALA A 11 5.08 7.24 55.39
C ALA A 11 5.85 7.95 54.27
N PRO A 12 7.05 7.49 53.89
CA PRO A 12 7.78 8.09 52.77
C PRO A 12 6.89 8.00 51.53
N ALA A 13 6.69 9.12 50.85
CA ALA A 13 5.90 9.19 49.62
C ALA A 13 6.40 8.10 48.65
N PRO A 14 5.50 7.34 47.99
CA PRO A 14 5.91 6.32 47.04
C PRO A 14 6.74 7.01 45.95
N LYS A 15 8.02 6.64 45.86
CA LYS A 15 8.95 7.17 44.86
C LYS A 15 8.35 6.89 43.48
N SER A 16 7.85 7.95 42.84
CA SER A 16 7.13 7.86 41.58
C SER A 16 8.10 7.41 40.49
N ASN A 17 8.02 6.12 40.15
CA ASN A 17 8.81 5.48 39.09
C ASN A 17 8.32 5.87 37.68
N ARG A 18 7.66 7.03 37.54
CA ARG A 18 7.06 7.53 36.30
C ARG A 18 8.07 7.58 35.16
N ASN A 19 9.31 7.93 35.44
CA ASN A 19 10.38 7.98 34.44
C ASN A 19 10.83 6.58 33.98
N ILE A 20 10.74 5.56 34.85
CA ILE A 20 11.03 4.17 34.50
C ILE A 20 9.88 3.62 33.65
N ILE A 21 8.62 3.90 34.01
CA ILE A 21 7.44 3.48 33.25
C ILE A 21 7.44 4.09 31.85
N ILE A 22 7.74 5.39 31.73
CA ILE A 22 7.85 6.07 30.42
C ILE A 22 8.97 5.43 29.58
N GLY A 23 10.13 5.12 30.18
CA GLY A 23 11.23 4.45 29.50
C GLY A 23 10.85 3.07 28.97
N VAL A 24 10.13 2.27 29.77
CA VAL A 24 9.68 0.92 29.38
C VAL A 24 8.65 0.99 28.25
N VAL A 25 7.71 1.93 28.31
CA VAL A 25 6.70 2.11 27.24
C VAL A 25 7.35 2.56 25.94
N ALA A 26 8.28 3.51 25.98
CA ALA A 26 9.01 3.95 24.79
C ALA A 26 9.83 2.81 24.16
N ALA A 27 10.51 1.99 24.97
CA ALA A 27 11.26 0.84 24.49
C ALA A 27 10.36 -0.25 23.87
N LEU A 28 9.19 -0.51 24.46
CA LEU A 28 8.20 -1.45 23.91
C LEU A 28 7.64 -0.96 22.58
N ILE A 29 7.29 0.32 22.46
CA ILE A 29 6.79 0.89 21.20
C ILE A 29 7.87 0.81 20.11
N LEU A 30 9.10 1.21 20.42
CA LEU A 30 10.21 1.14 19.47
C LEU A 30 10.47 -0.32 19.02
N CYS A 31 10.44 -1.26 19.97
CA CYS A 31 10.61 -2.69 19.70
C CYS A 31 9.48 -3.23 18.79
N CYS A 32 8.22 -2.88 19.08
CA CYS A 32 7.08 -3.27 18.25
C CYS A 32 7.17 -2.67 16.83
N CYS A 33 7.58 -1.41 16.70
CA CYS A 33 7.77 -0.78 15.39
C CYS A 33 8.90 -1.46 14.59
N CYS A 34 10.01 -1.83 15.24
CA CYS A 34 11.11 -2.55 14.58
C CYS A 34 10.71 -3.98 14.16
N LEU A 35 9.85 -4.65 14.93
CA LEU A 35 9.35 -5.98 14.57
C LEU A 35 8.37 -5.90 13.39
N VAL A 36 7.48 -4.90 13.37
CA VAL A 36 6.54 -4.70 12.26
C VAL A 36 7.27 -4.33 10.96
N THR A 37 8.25 -3.43 11.01
CA THR A 37 9.04 -3.08 9.81
C THR A 37 9.98 -4.19 9.36
N GLY A 38 10.58 -4.93 10.30
CA GLY A 38 11.44 -6.08 9.98
C GLY A 38 10.67 -7.24 9.35
N VAL A 39 9.49 -7.56 9.86
CA VAL A 39 8.64 -8.64 9.34
C VAL A 39 7.97 -8.22 8.02
N GLY A 40 7.42 -7.00 7.95
CA GLY A 40 6.85 -6.45 6.71
C GLY A 40 7.88 -6.32 5.59
N GLY A 41 9.10 -5.86 5.91
CA GLY A 41 10.21 -5.81 4.97
C GLY A 41 10.69 -7.21 4.52
N TYR A 42 10.66 -8.20 5.41
CA TYR A 42 11.05 -9.58 5.06
C TYR A 42 10.04 -10.26 4.12
N TYR A 43 8.73 -10.11 4.37
CA TYR A 43 7.71 -10.62 3.46
C TYR A 43 7.67 -9.86 2.12
N GLY A 44 7.84 -8.54 2.15
CA GLY A 44 7.99 -7.74 0.94
C GLY A 44 9.24 -8.14 0.13
N TYR A 45 10.36 -8.42 0.81
CA TYR A 45 11.59 -8.89 0.18
C TYR A 45 11.44 -10.31 -0.39
N GLN A 46 10.75 -11.21 0.30
CA GLN A 46 10.43 -12.55 -0.23
C GLN A 46 9.59 -12.47 -1.51
N ALA A 47 8.56 -11.61 -1.55
CA ALA A 47 7.78 -11.38 -2.77
C ALA A 47 8.63 -10.76 -3.89
N TYR A 48 9.52 -9.82 -3.55
CA TYR A 48 10.45 -9.20 -4.50
C TYR A 48 11.46 -10.21 -5.09
N VAL A 49 12.05 -11.09 -4.25
CA VAL A 49 13.00 -12.11 -4.70
C VAL A 49 12.29 -13.23 -5.47
N ALA A 50 11.07 -13.62 -5.08
CA ALA A 50 10.26 -14.56 -5.86
C ALA A 50 9.91 -13.99 -7.24
N ALA A 51 9.62 -12.69 -7.33
CA ALA A 51 9.43 -12.00 -8.60
C ALA A 51 10.73 -11.97 -9.43
N GLN A 52 11.90 -11.74 -8.83
CA GLN A 52 13.18 -11.82 -9.55
C GLN A 52 13.50 -13.25 -10.02
N GLN A 53 13.24 -14.28 -9.20
CA GLN A 53 13.45 -15.67 -9.60
C GLN A 53 12.54 -16.11 -10.75
N ALA A 54 11.29 -15.63 -10.77
CA ALA A 54 10.41 -15.83 -11.93
C ALA A 54 10.95 -15.16 -13.20
N VAL A 55 11.67 -14.05 -13.09
CA VAL A 55 12.35 -13.39 -14.22
C VAL A 55 13.61 -14.16 -14.65
N GLU A 56 14.41 -14.69 -13.71
CA GLU A 56 15.59 -15.50 -14.01
C GLU A 56 15.25 -16.87 -14.65
N ASP A 57 14.14 -17.50 -14.27
CA ASP A 57 13.67 -18.74 -14.90
C ASP A 57 13.18 -18.51 -16.35
N ILE A 58 12.69 -17.31 -16.68
CA ILE A 58 12.37 -16.91 -18.07
C ILE A 58 13.66 -16.71 -18.89
N GLN A 59 14.76 -16.30 -18.26
CA GLN A 59 16.06 -16.11 -18.94
C GLN A 59 16.79 -17.43 -19.26
N ASN A 60 16.48 -18.53 -18.58
CA ASN A 60 17.09 -19.85 -18.83
C ASN A 60 16.36 -20.70 -19.89
N PHE A 61 15.22 -20.23 -20.40
CA PHE A 61 14.75 -20.69 -21.71
C PHE A 61 15.55 -19.96 -22.77
N GLU A 62 16.19 -20.74 -23.65
CA GLU A 62 16.90 -20.28 -24.84
C GLU A 62 15.88 -19.63 -25.82
N ILE A 63 15.47 -18.40 -25.49
CA ILE A 63 14.62 -17.54 -26.29
C ILE A 63 15.58 -16.68 -27.13
N PRO A 64 15.47 -16.67 -28.46
CA PRO A 64 16.25 -15.80 -29.33
C PRO A 64 16.14 -14.36 -28.82
N GLU A 65 17.29 -13.69 -28.60
CA GLU A 65 17.47 -12.28 -28.21
C GLU A 65 16.14 -11.54 -27.97
N ILE A 66 15.67 -11.52 -26.73
CA ILE A 66 14.65 -10.55 -26.33
C ILE A 66 15.30 -9.17 -26.50
N PRO A 67 14.81 -8.32 -27.42
CA PRO A 67 15.37 -6.99 -27.58
C PRO A 67 15.29 -6.30 -26.22
N THR A 68 16.35 -5.58 -25.85
CA THR A 68 16.36 -4.62 -24.73
C THR A 68 15.37 -3.44 -24.91
N ASP A 69 14.38 -3.58 -25.79
CA ASP A 69 13.23 -2.69 -25.94
C ASP A 69 12.22 -2.98 -24.82
N VAL A 70 12.61 -2.61 -23.60
CA VAL A 70 11.61 -2.16 -22.63
C VAL A 70 10.81 -1.03 -23.28
N PRO A 71 9.47 -1.01 -23.20
CA PRO A 71 8.61 -0.08 -23.94
C PRO A 71 8.67 1.37 -23.42
N PHE A 72 9.69 1.71 -22.62
CA PHE A 72 9.88 3.02 -21.99
C PHE A 72 10.93 3.87 -22.73
N VAL A 73 11.00 3.76 -24.05
CA VAL A 73 11.84 4.61 -24.89
C VAL A 73 10.96 5.29 -25.92
N ASP A 74 10.88 6.63 -25.83
CA ASP A 74 10.39 7.48 -26.91
C ASP A 74 11.18 7.16 -28.19
N PRO A 75 10.65 7.30 -29.42
CA PRO A 75 11.40 7.19 -30.69
C PRO A 75 12.75 7.96 -30.75
N SER A 76 13.05 8.85 -29.79
CA SER A 76 14.34 9.49 -29.60
C SER A 76 15.37 8.72 -28.76
N GLY A 77 15.01 7.57 -28.15
CA GLY A 77 15.88 6.75 -27.31
C GLY A 77 16.05 7.26 -25.87
N THR A 78 15.18 8.15 -25.42
CA THR A 78 15.23 8.71 -24.06
C THR A 78 14.46 7.80 -23.09
N PRO A 79 15.05 7.36 -21.95
CA PRO A 79 14.32 6.60 -20.94
C PRO A 79 13.17 7.45 -20.39
N ILE A 80 11.94 6.99 -20.61
CA ILE A 80 10.74 7.56 -20.00
C ILE A 80 10.63 6.90 -18.63
N VAL A 81 10.94 7.63 -17.56
CA VAL A 81 10.61 7.14 -16.22
C VAL A 81 9.09 7.27 -16.07
N PRO A 82 8.34 6.18 -15.86
CA PRO A 82 6.91 6.28 -15.63
C PRO A 82 6.66 7.16 -14.42
N GLU A 83 5.80 8.16 -14.59
CA GLU A 83 5.46 9.07 -13.50
C GLU A 83 4.37 8.41 -12.66
N PHE A 84 4.80 7.73 -11.60
CA PHE A 84 3.91 7.26 -10.56
C PHE A 84 3.46 8.46 -9.72
N ASP A 85 2.16 8.57 -9.52
CA ASP A 85 1.62 9.48 -8.53
C ASP A 85 1.96 8.96 -7.13
N THR A 86 2.95 9.61 -6.52
CA THR A 86 3.46 9.34 -5.17
C THR A 86 3.00 10.38 -4.16
N SER A 87 2.09 11.28 -4.55
CA SER A 87 1.52 12.30 -3.66
C SER A 87 0.80 11.70 -2.45
N GLY A 88 0.40 10.43 -2.54
CA GLY A 88 -0.46 9.76 -1.56
C GLY A 88 -1.93 10.12 -1.74
N GLU A 89 -2.26 10.95 -2.74
CA GLU A 89 -3.64 11.20 -3.14
C GLU A 89 -4.19 9.96 -3.85
N ILE A 90 -5.47 9.69 -3.60
CA ILE A 90 -6.19 8.57 -4.19
C ILE A 90 -7.50 9.10 -4.78
N PRO A 91 -7.96 8.57 -5.92
CA PRO A 91 -9.24 8.96 -6.46
C PRO A 91 -10.36 8.72 -5.45
N ALA A 92 -11.24 9.71 -5.30
CA ALA A 92 -12.37 9.61 -4.38
C ALA A 92 -13.55 8.85 -5.01
N GLY A 93 -14.35 8.19 -4.17
CA GLY A 93 -15.51 7.41 -4.59
C GLY A 93 -15.32 5.91 -4.35
N GLY A 94 -16.08 5.11 -5.09
CA GLY A 94 -16.12 3.65 -4.92
C GLY A 94 -16.76 3.20 -3.61
N LEU A 95 -16.70 1.89 -3.37
CA LEU A 95 -17.16 1.23 -2.14
C LEU A 95 -16.00 0.84 -1.21
N ALA A 96 -14.78 0.77 -1.74
CA ALA A 96 -13.59 0.48 -0.96
C ALA A 96 -13.33 1.53 0.13
N ASP A 97 -12.85 1.07 1.29
CA ASP A 97 -12.26 1.96 2.29
C ASP A 97 -10.96 2.60 1.78
N GLU A 98 -10.44 3.57 2.51
CA GLU A 98 -9.29 4.37 2.08
C GLU A 98 -8.01 3.53 1.86
N GLU A 99 -7.76 2.53 2.71
CA GLU A 99 -6.57 1.68 2.62
C GLU A 99 -6.67 0.73 1.42
N THR A 100 -7.82 0.06 1.27
CA THR A 100 -8.10 -0.81 0.12
C THR A 100 -8.05 -0.02 -1.19
N ARG A 101 -8.57 1.21 -1.20
CA ARG A 101 -8.55 2.10 -2.37
C ARG A 101 -7.15 2.59 -2.72
N LEU A 102 -6.28 2.80 -1.74
CA LEU A 102 -4.87 3.11 -1.98
C LEU A 102 -4.14 1.96 -2.67
N ILE A 103 -4.36 0.72 -2.21
CA ILE A 103 -3.78 -0.49 -2.83
C ILE A 103 -4.32 -0.67 -4.25
N ALA A 104 -5.62 -0.47 -4.44
CA ALA A 104 -6.25 -0.50 -5.76
C ALA A 104 -5.66 0.56 -6.70
N TRP A 105 -5.48 1.79 -6.21
CA TRP A 105 -4.89 2.87 -6.99
C TRP A 105 -3.46 2.55 -7.43
N ALA A 106 -2.61 2.07 -6.52
CA ALA A 106 -1.25 1.64 -6.86
C ALA A 106 -1.24 0.55 -7.95
N SER A 107 -2.16 -0.41 -7.86
CA SER A 107 -2.30 -1.48 -8.86
C SER A 107 -2.76 -0.95 -10.22
N VAL A 108 -3.75 -0.04 -10.21
CA VAL A 108 -4.25 0.62 -11.42
C VAL A 108 -3.17 1.47 -12.09
N GLN A 109 -2.32 2.17 -11.33
CA GLN A 109 -1.20 2.93 -11.89
C GLN A 109 -0.20 2.01 -12.61
N ILE A 110 0.17 0.88 -12.00
CA ILE A 110 1.10 -0.09 -12.58
C ILE A 110 0.53 -0.67 -13.88
N VAL A 111 -0.72 -1.16 -13.85
CA VAL A 111 -1.39 -1.72 -15.03
C VAL A 111 -1.61 -0.63 -16.09
N GLY A 112 -1.93 0.59 -15.66
CA GLY A 112 -2.11 1.74 -16.52
C GLY A 112 -0.86 2.05 -17.33
N ILE A 113 0.28 2.18 -16.66
CA ILE A 113 1.58 2.42 -17.29
C ILE A 113 1.91 1.31 -18.30
N MET A 114 1.73 0.04 -17.93
CA MET A 114 1.98 -1.09 -18.83
C MET A 114 1.06 -1.08 -20.07
N SER A 115 -0.15 -0.54 -19.95
CA SER A 115 -1.11 -0.43 -21.05
C SER A 115 -1.01 0.88 -21.85
N GLY A 116 -0.02 1.74 -21.56
CA GLY A 116 0.22 3.01 -22.27
C GLY A 116 -0.45 4.24 -21.66
N CYS A 117 -0.89 4.18 -20.40
CA CYS A 117 -1.28 5.34 -19.60
C CYS A 117 -0.05 5.85 -18.83
N ASN A 118 0.74 6.71 -19.47
CA ASN A 118 2.12 6.99 -19.02
C ASN A 118 2.22 7.82 -17.73
N ALA A 119 1.21 8.65 -17.44
CA ALA A 119 1.14 9.48 -16.25
C ALA A 119 -0.27 9.43 -15.63
N PRO A 120 -0.67 8.30 -15.00
CA PRO A 120 -1.97 8.19 -14.35
C PRO A 120 -2.09 9.25 -13.23
N THR A 121 -3.14 10.06 -13.26
CA THR A 121 -3.35 11.12 -12.25
C THR A 121 -4.65 10.91 -11.47
N VAL A 122 -4.68 11.39 -10.22
CA VAL A 122 -5.90 11.40 -9.41
C VAL A 122 -6.93 12.39 -9.96
N GLU A 123 -6.47 13.57 -10.41
CA GLU A 123 -7.35 14.62 -10.92
C GLU A 123 -8.11 14.15 -12.17
N GLY A 124 -9.44 14.17 -12.10
CA GLY A 124 -10.31 13.74 -13.20
C GLY A 124 -10.51 12.22 -13.30
N THR A 125 -9.78 11.42 -12.53
CA THR A 125 -10.05 9.98 -12.42
C THR A 125 -11.36 9.75 -11.66
N THR A 126 -12.20 8.88 -12.21
CA THR A 126 -13.53 8.60 -11.65
C THR A 126 -13.73 7.10 -11.43
N ILE A 127 -14.49 6.75 -10.40
CA ILE A 127 -14.79 5.36 -10.03
C ILE A 127 -16.29 5.11 -10.17
N ALA A 128 -16.66 4.13 -10.99
CA ALA A 128 -18.02 3.66 -11.15
C ALA A 128 -18.18 2.25 -10.56
N VAL A 129 -19.22 2.03 -9.75
CA VAL A 129 -19.48 0.70 -9.17
C VAL A 129 -20.28 -0.12 -10.19
N LEU A 130 -19.66 -1.16 -10.75
CA LEU A 130 -20.31 -2.05 -11.72
C LEU A 130 -21.18 -3.10 -11.04
N THR A 131 -20.69 -3.66 -9.94
CA THR A 131 -21.44 -4.64 -9.14
C THR A 131 -21.41 -4.26 -7.67
N GLN A 132 -22.52 -4.47 -6.97
CA GLN A 132 -22.58 -4.31 -5.52
C GLN A 132 -21.95 -5.53 -4.82
N PRO A 133 -21.45 -5.39 -3.58
CA PRO A 133 -20.91 -6.49 -2.80
C PRO A 133 -21.88 -7.66 -2.71
N ASP A 134 -21.42 -8.83 -3.13
CA ASP A 134 -22.18 -10.07 -3.01
C ASP A 134 -22.19 -10.61 -1.57
N ALA A 135 -22.80 -11.78 -1.36
CA ALA A 135 -22.86 -12.41 -0.03
C ALA A 135 -21.47 -12.78 0.53
N ASN A 136 -20.45 -12.87 -0.32
CA ASN A 136 -19.07 -13.13 0.08
C ASN A 136 -18.28 -11.82 0.27
N GLY A 137 -18.85 -10.66 -0.07
CA GLY A 137 -18.19 -9.38 -0.03
C GLY A 137 -17.29 -9.12 -1.24
N ASN A 138 -17.54 -9.77 -2.38
CA ASN A 138 -16.86 -9.49 -3.64
C ASN A 138 -17.64 -8.43 -4.43
N TRP A 139 -16.94 -7.50 -5.07
CA TRP A 139 -17.55 -6.52 -5.95
C TRP A 139 -16.58 -6.06 -7.05
N VAL A 140 -17.10 -5.31 -8.01
CA VAL A 140 -16.36 -4.84 -9.18
C VAL A 140 -16.63 -3.37 -9.40
N GLU A 141 -15.57 -2.63 -9.64
CA GLU A 141 -15.59 -1.22 -10.00
C GLU A 141 -14.90 -1.00 -11.35
N GLU A 142 -15.29 0.05 -12.05
CA GLU A 142 -14.59 0.56 -13.23
C GLU A 142 -13.94 1.88 -12.87
N TRP A 143 -12.64 1.97 -13.11
CA TRP A 143 -11.84 3.15 -12.84
C TRP A 143 -11.51 3.79 -14.18
N ASN A 144 -12.14 4.92 -14.47
CA ASN A 144 -11.84 5.72 -15.64
C ASN A 144 -10.72 6.70 -15.30
N VAL A 145 -9.49 6.30 -15.63
CA VAL A 145 -8.24 6.93 -15.21
C VAL A 145 -7.80 7.99 -16.22
N ASN A 146 -7.45 9.18 -15.71
CA ASN A 146 -6.81 10.23 -16.49
C ASN A 146 -5.32 9.90 -16.68
N CYS A 147 -4.85 9.86 -17.93
CA CYS A 147 -3.46 9.50 -18.24
C CYS A 147 -2.51 10.71 -18.32
N GLY A 148 -2.96 11.90 -17.91
CA GLY A 148 -2.15 13.12 -17.83
C GLY A 148 -1.92 13.82 -19.18
N ASP A 149 -2.25 13.17 -20.29
CA ASP A 149 -2.17 13.70 -21.67
C ASP A 149 -3.52 14.16 -22.23
N GLY A 150 -4.55 14.20 -21.38
CA GLY A 150 -5.93 14.50 -21.77
C GLY A 150 -6.70 13.28 -22.30
N SER A 151 -6.08 12.11 -22.36
CA SER A 151 -6.77 10.84 -22.62
C SER A 151 -7.24 10.18 -21.32
N PHE A 152 -8.22 9.29 -21.48
CA PHE A 152 -8.78 8.49 -20.39
C PHE A 152 -8.78 7.02 -20.77
N LYS A 153 -8.51 6.16 -19.79
CA LYS A 153 -8.60 4.70 -19.93
C LYS A 153 -9.39 4.11 -18.79
N ALA A 154 -10.32 3.23 -19.14
CA ALA A 154 -11.12 2.49 -18.16
C ALA A 154 -10.40 1.19 -17.78
N TYR A 155 -10.33 0.91 -16.49
CA TYR A 155 -9.79 -0.33 -15.93
C TYR A 155 -10.84 -0.99 -15.06
N THR A 156 -11.03 -2.29 -15.22
CA THR A 156 -11.92 -3.06 -14.34
C THR A 156 -11.14 -3.50 -13.12
N VAL A 157 -11.62 -3.14 -11.94
CA VAL A 157 -11.01 -3.46 -10.65
C VAL A 157 -11.92 -4.43 -9.91
N ASN A 158 -11.43 -5.65 -9.74
CA ASN A 158 -12.12 -6.74 -9.06
C ASN A 158 -11.64 -6.81 -7.62
N TYR A 159 -12.58 -6.75 -6.68
CA TYR A 159 -12.34 -6.90 -5.25
C TYR A 159 -12.88 -8.25 -4.81
N THR A 160 -11.99 -9.10 -4.31
CA THR A 160 -12.36 -10.44 -3.83
C THR A 160 -12.03 -10.58 -2.36
N ASN A 161 -12.99 -11.01 -1.55
CA ASN A 161 -12.81 -11.24 -0.15
C ASN A 161 -12.37 -12.69 0.11
N GLU A 162 -11.15 -12.85 0.60
CA GLU A 162 -10.59 -14.13 1.03
C GLU A 162 -10.37 -14.10 2.54
N ASN A 163 -11.26 -14.75 3.30
CA ASN A 163 -11.17 -14.86 4.75
C ASN A 163 -11.12 -13.52 5.50
N GLY A 164 -11.81 -12.49 4.98
CA GLY A 164 -11.85 -11.14 5.57
C GLY A 164 -10.74 -10.22 5.07
N VAL A 165 -9.88 -10.68 4.15
CA VAL A 165 -8.90 -9.85 3.46
C VAL A 165 -9.42 -9.56 2.05
N ILE A 166 -9.44 -8.28 1.66
CA ILE A 166 -9.82 -7.87 0.31
C ILE A 166 -8.58 -7.91 -0.58
N ASN A 167 -8.58 -8.80 -1.56
CA ASN A 167 -7.59 -8.82 -2.64
C ASN A 167 -8.10 -7.95 -3.80
N VAL A 168 -7.18 -7.22 -4.43
CA VAL A 168 -7.49 -6.34 -5.57
C VAL A 168 -6.80 -6.89 -6.82
N THR A 169 -7.57 -7.06 -7.89
CA THR A 169 -7.07 -7.43 -9.21
C THR A 169 -7.54 -6.41 -10.24
N VAL A 170 -6.64 -5.98 -11.14
CA VAL A 170 -6.95 -4.98 -12.17
C VAL A 170 -6.80 -5.61 -13.55
N ASP A 171 -7.85 -5.55 -14.34
CA ASP A 171 -7.85 -6.05 -15.71
C ASP A 171 -7.32 -4.98 -16.68
N THR A 172 -6.52 -5.40 -17.65
CA THR A 172 -6.11 -4.53 -18.77
C THR A 172 -7.30 -4.29 -19.71
N PRO A 173 -7.46 -3.06 -20.25
CA PRO A 173 -8.48 -2.75 -21.24
C PRO A 173 -8.27 -3.45 -22.59
#